data_AF-A0A382W766-F1
#
_entry.id   AF-A0A382W766-F1
#
_cell.length_a   1.000
_cell.length_b   1.000
_cell.length_c   1.000
_cell.angle_alpha   90.00
_cell.angle_beta   90.00
_cell.angle_gamma   90.00
#
_symmetry.space_group_name_H-M   'P 1'
#
loop_
_entity.id
_entity.type
_entity.pdbx_description
1 polymer ?
#
loop_
_entity_poly.entity_id
_entity_poly.type
_entity_poly.pdbx_seq_one_letter_code
_entity_poly.pdbx_strand_id
1 'polypeptide(L)' 'MAEELDVSRQTINAIEKGKFDPSLPLAFKAARLFDMLIEDIFQDGVDS' A
#
# COMPACT_ATOMS: atom_id res chain seq x y z
N MET A 1 2.30 -12.11 11.14
CA MET A 1 1.89 -10.96 10.30
C MET A 1 2.97 -10.50 9.33
N ALA A 2 4.24 -10.35 9.73
CA ALA A 2 5.32 -9.96 8.79
C ALA A 2 5.88 -11.10 7.90
N GLU A 3 5.39 -12.33 8.05
CA GLU A 3 5.86 -13.51 7.29
C GLU A 3 4.89 -13.96 6.19
N GLU A 4 3.65 -13.46 6.17
CA GLU A 4 2.67 -13.80 5.11
C GLU A 4 2.71 -12.82 3.93
N LEU A 5 3.33 -11.66 4.15
CA LEU A 5 3.54 -10.64 3.14
C LEU A 5 5.04 -10.61 2.92
N ASP A 6 5.51 -11.03 1.76
CA ASP A 6 6.92 -11.03 1.34
C ASP A 6 7.46 -9.59 1.16
N VAL A 7 7.27 -8.76 2.18
CA VAL A 7 7.62 -7.35 2.25
C VAL A 7 8.28 -7.11 3.60
N SER A 8 9.43 -6.42 3.58
CA SER A 8 10.19 -6.18 4.79
C SER A 8 9.38 -5.35 5.80
N ARG A 9 9.71 -5.45 7.09
CA ARG A 9 9.12 -4.61 8.15
C ARG A 9 9.23 -3.10 7.86
N GLN A 10 10.16 -2.68 7.01
CA GLN A 10 10.23 -1.28 6.55
C GLN A 10 9.04 -0.90 5.66
N THR A 11 8.54 -1.80 4.81
CA THR A 11 7.36 -1.56 3.96
C THR A 11 6.11 -1.43 4.81
N ILE A 12 5.93 -2.30 5.81
CA ILE A 12 4.81 -2.22 6.76
C ILE A 12 4.88 -0.89 7.53
N ASN A 13 6.05 -0.55 8.08
CA ASN A 13 6.25 0.71 8.79
C ASN A 13 6.05 1.97 7.93
N ALA A 14 6.28 1.87 6.60
CA ALA A 14 6.08 2.99 5.67
C ALA A 14 4.59 3.21 5.37
N ILE A 15 3.81 2.13 5.27
CA ILE A 15 2.35 2.17 5.11
C ILE A 15 1.69 2.71 6.39
N GLU A 16 2.08 2.22 7.57
CA GLU A 16 1.50 2.61 8.86
C GLU A 16 1.75 4.08 9.25
N LYS A 17 2.78 4.72 8.69
CA LYS A 17 3.15 6.11 9.05
C LYS A 17 2.47 7.18 8.22
N GLY A 18 1.62 6.82 7.25
CA GLY A 18 0.84 7.78 6.44
C GLY A 18 1.70 8.81 5.70
N LYS A 19 2.98 8.51 5.45
CA LYS A 19 4.00 9.45 4.94
C LYS A 19 4.73 8.97 3.71
N PHE A 20 4.30 7.87 3.12
CA PHE A 20 4.93 7.34 1.92
C PHE A 20 3.89 7.32 0.81
N ASP A 21 4.19 8.03 -0.27
CA ASP A 21 3.47 7.90 -1.53
C ASP A 21 4.00 6.62 -2.19
N PRO A 22 3.25 5.50 -2.12
CA PRO A 22 3.74 4.24 -2.67
C PRO A 22 3.84 4.38 -4.18
N SER A 23 4.94 3.89 -4.76
CA SER A 23 5.02 3.81 -6.23
C SER A 23 3.86 2.98 -6.78
N LEU A 24 3.37 3.30 -7.99
CA LEU A 24 2.28 2.55 -8.63
C LEU A 24 2.47 1.01 -8.55
N PRO A 25 3.66 0.43 -8.82
CA PRO A 25 3.86 -1.01 -8.67
C PRO A 25 3.62 -1.54 -7.24
N LEU A 26 3.95 -0.77 -6.21
CA LEU A 26 3.73 -1.15 -4.81
C LEU A 26 2.24 -1.06 -4.47
N ALA A 27 1.56 0.00 -4.90
CA ALA A 27 0.12 0.16 -4.71
C ALA A 27 -0.67 -0.99 -5.36
N PHE A 28 -0.33 -1.38 -6.60
CA PHE A 28 -0.93 -2.54 -7.27
C PHE A 28 -0.63 -3.87 -6.59
N LYS A 29 0.56 -4.03 -5.97
CA LYS A 29 0.88 -5.25 -5.19
C LYS A 29 0.02 -5.32 -3.93
N ALA A 30 -0.19 -4.20 -3.25
CA ALA A 30 -1.05 -4.13 -2.08
C ALA A 30 -2.53 -4.41 -2.44
N ALA A 31 -3.05 -3.81 -3.51
CA ALA A 31 -4.42 -4.06 -3.99
C ALA A 31 -4.69 -5.56 -4.24
N ARG A 32 -3.79 -6.23 -4.98
CA ARG A 32 -3.88 -7.69 -5.22
C ARG A 32 -3.79 -8.52 -3.95
N LEU A 33 -3.02 -8.06 -2.97
CA LEU A 33 -2.83 -8.78 -1.71
C LEU A 33 -4.09 -8.76 -0.86
N PHE A 34 -4.80 -7.64 -0.84
CA PHE A 34 -6.05 -7.48 -0.09
C PHE A 34 -7.30 -7.87 -0.90
N ASP A 35 -7.14 -8.29 -2.15
CA ASP A 35 -8.22 -8.59 -3.10
C ASP A 35 -9.23 -7.42 -3.25
N MET A 36 -8.70 -6.21 -3.35
CA MET A 36 -9.45 -4.96 -3.45
C MET A 36 -8.99 -4.14 -4.65
N LEU A 37 -9.79 -3.15 -5.06
CA LEU A 37 -9.37 -2.18 -6.07
C LEU A 37 -8.32 -1.23 -5.49
N ILE A 38 -7.46 -0.68 -6.36
CA ILE A 38 -6.42 0.26 -5.93
C ILE A 38 -7.05 1.55 -5.37
N GLU A 39 -8.17 2.00 -5.94
CA GLU A 39 -8.95 3.15 -5.46
C GLU A 39 -9.62 2.94 -4.09
N ASP A 40 -9.82 1.69 -3.65
CA ASP A 40 -10.39 1.41 -2.33
C ASP A 40 -9.35 1.60 -1.21
N ILE A 41 -8.06 1.61 -1.56
CA ILE A 41 -6.91 1.65 -0.63
C ILE A 41 -6.13 2.96 -0.76
N PHE A 42 -6.01 3.50 -1.97
CA PHE A 42 -5.21 4.69 -2.27
C PHE A 42 -6.04 5.75 -2.99
N GLN A 43 -5.93 6.99 -2.53
CA GLN A 43 -6.51 8.16 -3.18
C GLN A 43 -5.42 8.87 -3.98
N ASP A 44 -5.76 9.36 -5.19
CA ASP A 44 -4.83 10.06 -6.08
C ASP A 44 -4.46 11.48 -5.62
N GLY A 45 -4.91 11.87 -4.42
CA GLY A 45 -4.65 13.18 -3.83
C GLY A 45 -5.34 14.32 -4.54
N VAL A 46 -6.27 14.03 -5.46
CA VAL A 46 -7.12 15.04 -6.10
C VAL A 46 -8.32 15.32 -5.18
N ASP A 47 -8.02 15.87 -4.01
CA ASP A 47 -9.04 16.51 -3.19
C ASP A 47 -9.50 17.78 -3.93
N SER A 48 -10.78 17.82 -4.31
CA SER A 48 -11.45 19.03 -4.83
C SER A 48 -11.84 19.99 -3.70
#